data_AF-A0A662WIK6-F1
#
_entry.id   AF-A0A662WIK6-F1
#
_cell.length_a   1.000
_cell.length_b   1.000
_cell.length_c   1.000
_cell.angle_alpha   90.00
_cell.angle_beta   90.00
_cell.angle_gamma   90.00
#
_symmetry.space_group_name_H-M   'P 1'
#
loop_
_entity.id
_entity.type
_entity.pdbx_description
1 polymer ?
#
loop_
_entity_poly.entity_id
_entity_poly.type
_entity_poly.pdbx_seq_one_letter_code
_entity_poly.pdbx_strand_id
1 'polypeptide(L)'
;CTELLAAMEAEAVAPKLRTFTPLLLAYSEVGNLDKCVWVHEKMVSHALEPTETDYVALLRVCVKTGNAERFYAFLDAFIEDMMQPGPSAWEVLKDWFSRSSFCALCAYGCSEAAQVDGRKWTITEGTVSKDGVCSVTGDQLQSLELAPAVEKALLDKVEQLVRPRLDFTVRCSLGTEWDGTGLNSVCSDVAFGGSSGGFSYEQIASMVEHYEAQSKKVLLLLHQRRTEDEQVPPEHRSLVAQWRTRGVMYNCQTGNNDDWYWLYAAVKLGGRTLVVSNDEMRDHHFQMIHDRALARWKERHQVHYQVHGRRVEVEEPPPFSARPQRVGETWHFPSRDGGDGEEDDAPPAGKSSGANSSLWLCVQQEAGPH
;
A
#
# COMPACT_ATOMS: atom_id res chain seq x y z
N CYS A 1 -25.93 -8.07 21.91
CA CYS A 1 -25.05 -8.14 20.72
C CYS A 1 -24.69 -9.57 20.31
N THR A 2 -24.30 -10.47 21.23
CA THR A 2 -24.15 -11.91 20.90
C THR A 2 -25.45 -12.54 20.42
N GLU A 3 -26.59 -12.19 21.02
CA GLU A 3 -27.93 -12.58 20.57
C GLU A 3 -28.26 -12.03 19.17
N LEU A 4 -27.80 -10.80 18.86
CA LEU A 4 -27.96 -10.21 17.53
C LEU A 4 -27.14 -10.98 16.48
N LEU A 5 -25.90 -11.36 16.81
CA LEU A 5 -25.07 -12.18 15.93
C LEU A 5 -25.70 -13.55 15.69
N ALA A 6 -26.21 -14.21 16.74
CA ALA A 6 -26.91 -15.49 16.60
C ALA A 6 -28.18 -15.37 15.75
N ALA A 7 -28.93 -14.27 15.91
CA ALA A 7 -30.09 -13.99 15.06
C ALA A 7 -29.69 -13.74 13.60
N MET A 8 -28.60 -12.99 13.36
CA MET A 8 -28.08 -12.76 12.01
C MET A 8 -27.62 -14.07 11.34
N GLU A 9 -26.93 -14.95 12.09
CA GLU A 9 -26.54 -16.28 11.61
C GLU A 9 -27.78 -17.15 11.30
N ALA A 10 -28.81 -17.13 12.16
CA ALA A 10 -30.05 -17.88 11.96
C ALA A 10 -30.85 -17.41 10.75
N GLU A 11 -30.84 -16.10 10.48
CA GLU A 11 -31.51 -15.47 9.33
C GLU A 11 -30.61 -15.38 8.08
N ALA A 12 -29.43 -16.01 8.10
CA ALA A 12 -28.44 -15.98 7.01
C ALA A 12 -28.05 -14.55 6.55
N VAL A 13 -28.05 -13.59 7.46
CA VAL A 13 -27.63 -12.21 7.22
C VAL A 13 -26.13 -12.07 7.51
N ALA A 14 -25.34 -11.75 6.48
CA ALA A 14 -23.91 -11.56 6.63
C ALA A 14 -23.59 -10.35 7.53
N PRO A 15 -22.81 -10.54 8.63
CA PRO A 15 -22.38 -9.43 9.46
C PRO A 15 -21.38 -8.54 8.73
N LYS A 16 -21.26 -7.29 9.18
CA LYS A 16 -20.30 -6.31 8.67
C LYS A 16 -19.37 -5.88 9.79
N LEU A 17 -18.26 -5.20 9.46
CA LEU A 17 -17.29 -4.73 10.44
C LEU A 17 -17.95 -3.90 11.56
N ARG A 18 -18.85 -2.99 11.19
CA ARG A 18 -19.66 -2.17 12.12
C ARG A 18 -20.51 -2.98 13.13
N THR A 19 -20.73 -4.27 12.90
CA THR A 19 -21.40 -5.17 13.86
C THR A 19 -20.44 -5.61 14.97
N PHE A 20 -19.16 -5.77 14.66
CA PHE A 20 -18.15 -6.31 15.55
C PHE A 20 -17.28 -5.24 16.23
N THR A 21 -16.94 -4.14 15.55
CA THR A 21 -16.10 -3.07 16.12
C THR A 21 -16.61 -2.53 17.46
N PRO A 22 -17.91 -2.22 17.65
CA PRO A 22 -18.39 -1.77 18.96
C PRO A 22 -18.23 -2.81 20.07
N LEU A 23 -18.35 -4.10 19.75
CA LEU A 23 -18.13 -5.19 20.70
C LEU A 23 -16.66 -5.28 21.10
N LEU A 24 -15.78 -5.21 20.12
CA LEU A 24 -14.35 -5.27 20.33
C LEU A 24 -13.88 -4.11 21.22
N LEU A 25 -14.34 -2.90 20.93
CA LEU A 25 -14.06 -1.71 21.74
C LEU A 25 -14.57 -1.86 23.18
N ALA A 26 -15.82 -2.31 23.37
CA ALA A 26 -16.39 -2.50 24.69
C ALA A 26 -15.65 -3.58 25.52
N TYR A 27 -15.30 -4.72 24.90
CA TYR A 27 -14.55 -5.78 25.57
C TYR A 27 -13.11 -5.37 25.89
N SER A 28 -12.47 -4.63 24.98
CA SER A 28 -11.13 -4.07 25.20
C SER A 28 -11.14 -3.06 26.35
N GLU A 29 -12.21 -2.28 26.46
CA GLU A 29 -12.31 -1.27 27.51
C GLU A 29 -12.36 -1.90 28.91
N VAL A 30 -13.10 -2.99 29.07
CA VAL A 30 -13.18 -3.74 30.33
C VAL A 30 -12.03 -4.74 30.54
N GLY A 31 -11.08 -4.84 29.61
CA GLY A 31 -9.91 -5.72 29.73
C GLY A 31 -10.19 -7.21 29.45
N ASN A 32 -11.26 -7.54 28.73
CA ASN A 32 -11.65 -8.94 28.47
C ASN A 32 -10.96 -9.48 27.20
N LEU A 33 -9.72 -9.96 27.36
CA LEU A 33 -8.90 -10.48 26.25
C LEU A 33 -9.57 -11.63 25.50
N ASP A 34 -10.12 -12.63 26.21
CA ASP A 34 -10.74 -13.80 25.58
C ASP A 34 -11.88 -13.41 24.64
N LYS A 35 -12.70 -12.42 25.04
CA LYS A 35 -13.78 -11.91 24.19
C LYS A 35 -13.25 -11.08 23.03
N CYS A 36 -12.19 -10.30 23.20
CA CYS A 36 -11.55 -9.59 22.09
C CYS A 36 -10.99 -10.57 21.03
N VAL A 37 -10.30 -11.63 21.46
CA VAL A 37 -9.80 -12.70 20.59
C VAL A 37 -10.96 -13.36 19.85
N TRP A 38 -12.04 -13.70 20.55
CA TRP A 38 -13.23 -14.28 19.92
C TRP A 38 -13.86 -13.36 18.87
N VAL A 39 -13.94 -12.05 19.12
CA VAL A 39 -14.45 -11.09 18.13
C VAL A 39 -13.55 -11.04 16.90
N HIS A 40 -12.22 -10.99 17.09
CA HIS A 40 -11.25 -11.00 16.00
C HIS A 40 -11.34 -12.27 15.15
N GLU A 41 -11.41 -13.45 15.78
CA GLU A 41 -11.61 -14.73 15.07
C GLU A 41 -12.90 -14.73 14.25
N LYS A 42 -13.98 -14.15 14.78
CA LYS A 42 -15.24 -13.98 14.05
C LYS A 42 -15.09 -13.05 12.85
N MET A 43 -14.45 -11.89 13.00
CA MET A 43 -14.16 -10.99 11.87
C MET A 43 -13.42 -11.72 10.75
N VAL A 44 -12.34 -12.42 11.08
CA VAL A 44 -11.54 -13.19 10.11
C VAL A 44 -12.35 -14.30 9.45
N SER A 45 -13.16 -15.05 10.21
CA SER A 45 -14.00 -16.13 9.67
C SER A 45 -15.06 -15.65 8.67
N HIS A 46 -15.45 -14.37 8.76
CA HIS A 46 -16.36 -13.71 7.83
C HIS A 46 -15.65 -12.92 6.72
N ALA A 47 -14.32 -13.10 6.57
CA ALA A 47 -13.48 -12.37 5.63
C ALA A 47 -13.63 -10.83 5.76
N LEU A 48 -13.78 -10.36 7.00
CA LEU A 48 -13.81 -8.93 7.31
C LEU A 48 -12.40 -8.50 7.72
N GLU A 49 -11.88 -7.50 7.01
CA GLU A 49 -10.56 -6.91 7.29
C GLU A 49 -10.66 -5.94 8.49
N PRO A 50 -9.92 -6.17 9.60
CA PRO A 50 -9.93 -5.27 10.75
C PRO A 50 -9.30 -3.91 10.40
N THR A 51 -9.89 -2.80 10.84
CA THR A 51 -9.30 -1.46 10.65
C THR A 51 -8.23 -1.16 11.70
N GLU A 52 -7.54 -0.03 11.55
CA GLU A 52 -6.62 0.48 12.58
C GLU A 52 -7.31 0.56 13.95
N THR A 53 -8.55 1.04 14.00
CA THR A 53 -9.35 1.13 15.23
C THR A 53 -9.53 -0.23 15.92
N ASP A 54 -9.77 -1.28 15.14
CA ASP A 54 -9.92 -2.64 15.66
C ASP A 54 -8.58 -3.18 16.19
N TYR A 55 -7.48 -3.00 15.45
CA TYR A 55 -6.16 -3.41 15.91
C TYR A 55 -5.70 -2.66 17.16
N VAL A 56 -5.93 -1.35 17.24
CA VAL A 56 -5.62 -0.56 18.44
C VAL A 56 -6.37 -1.11 19.65
N ALA A 57 -7.63 -1.53 19.49
CA ALA A 57 -8.40 -2.16 20.56
C ALA A 57 -7.81 -3.51 20.99
N LEU A 58 -7.36 -4.33 20.04
CA LEU A 58 -6.71 -5.64 20.30
C LEU A 58 -5.37 -5.47 21.02
N LEU A 59 -4.52 -4.55 20.55
CA LEU A 59 -3.24 -4.24 21.18
C LEU A 59 -3.46 -3.67 22.59
N ARG A 60 -4.45 -2.79 22.76
CA ARG A 60 -4.74 -2.13 24.05
C ARG A 60 -5.23 -3.11 25.11
N VAL A 61 -6.02 -4.12 24.75
CA VAL A 61 -6.43 -5.16 25.72
C VAL A 61 -5.25 -6.03 26.13
N CYS A 62 -4.31 -6.32 25.21
CA CYS A 62 -3.07 -7.04 25.53
C CYS A 62 -2.18 -6.22 26.47
N VAL A 63 -2.08 -4.92 26.22
CA VAL A 63 -1.42 -3.96 27.12
C VAL A 63 -2.07 -3.97 28.51
N LYS A 64 -3.41 -3.89 28.63
CA LYS A 64 -4.12 -3.93 29.92
C LYS A 64 -3.92 -5.25 30.68
N THR A 65 -3.86 -6.37 29.96
CA THR A 65 -3.78 -7.72 30.55
C THR A 65 -2.34 -8.25 30.69
N GLY A 66 -1.35 -7.58 30.10
CA GLY A 66 0.05 -8.02 30.09
C GLY A 66 0.30 -9.26 29.23
N ASN A 67 -0.55 -9.55 28.24
CA ASN A 67 -0.43 -10.76 27.42
C ASN A 67 0.50 -10.52 26.21
N ALA A 68 1.77 -10.93 26.33
CA ALA A 68 2.78 -10.77 25.27
C ALA A 68 2.47 -11.55 24.00
N GLU A 69 2.10 -12.82 24.17
CA GLU A 69 1.88 -13.73 23.05
C GLU A 69 0.82 -13.16 22.11
N ARG A 70 -0.29 -12.68 22.67
CA ARG A 70 -1.35 -12.02 21.89
C ARG A 70 -0.95 -10.64 21.41
N PHE A 71 -0.21 -9.86 22.19
CA PHE A 71 0.28 -8.56 21.72
C PHE A 71 1.11 -8.71 20.45
N TYR A 72 2.12 -9.57 20.46
CA TYR A 72 3.01 -9.77 19.31
C TYR A 72 2.29 -10.42 18.14
N ALA A 73 1.37 -11.37 18.38
CA ALA A 73 0.56 -11.93 17.30
C ALA A 73 -0.34 -10.88 16.61
N PHE A 74 -0.95 -9.96 17.37
CA PHE A 74 -1.72 -8.86 16.80
C PHE A 74 -0.83 -7.79 16.18
N LEU A 75 0.38 -7.57 16.69
CA LEU A 75 1.36 -6.67 16.10
C LEU A 75 1.81 -7.18 14.73
N ASP A 76 2.11 -8.48 14.60
CA ASP A 76 2.49 -9.11 13.34
C ASP A 76 1.36 -9.01 12.30
N ALA A 77 0.11 -9.17 12.71
CA ALA A 77 -1.02 -8.93 11.82
C ALA A 77 -1.18 -7.44 11.46
N PHE A 78 -0.98 -6.54 12.42
CA PHE A 78 -1.06 -5.09 12.22
C PHE A 78 0.01 -4.57 11.24
N ILE A 79 1.27 -5.00 11.35
CA ILE A 79 2.33 -4.61 10.39
C ILE A 79 2.04 -5.13 8.99
N GLU A 80 1.41 -6.30 8.92
CA GLU A 80 0.99 -6.93 7.67
C GLU A 80 -0.31 -6.36 7.12
N ASP A 81 -0.99 -5.43 7.81
CA ASP A 81 -2.24 -4.83 7.34
C ASP A 81 -2.16 -3.31 7.16
N MET A 82 -1.38 -2.63 8.00
CA MET A 82 -1.37 -1.16 8.05
C MET A 82 -0.24 -0.56 7.22
N MET A 83 -0.56 0.47 6.43
CA MET A 83 0.44 1.25 5.71
C MET A 83 1.19 2.19 6.65
N GLN A 84 0.48 3.07 7.35
CA GLN A 84 1.07 4.03 8.27
C GLN A 84 0.21 4.14 9.52
N PRO A 85 0.73 3.69 10.68
CA PRO A 85 0.07 3.86 11.96
C PRO A 85 -0.29 5.33 12.26
N GLY A 86 -1.51 5.56 12.73
CA GLY A 86 -1.93 6.84 13.26
C GLY A 86 -1.52 7.05 14.71
N PRO A 87 -1.88 8.22 15.29
CA PRO A 87 -1.49 8.57 16.65
C PRO A 87 -1.96 7.56 17.71
N SER A 88 -3.19 7.03 17.58
CA SER A 88 -3.72 6.06 18.55
C SER A 88 -2.95 4.73 18.54
N ALA A 89 -2.47 4.30 17.38
CA ALA A 89 -1.59 3.15 17.25
C ALA A 89 -0.21 3.41 17.87
N TRP A 90 0.37 4.59 17.63
CA TRP A 90 1.63 4.99 18.26
C TRP A 90 1.53 5.01 19.79
N GLU A 91 0.45 5.55 20.35
CA GLU A 91 0.27 5.60 21.80
C GLU A 91 0.21 4.19 22.42
N VAL A 92 -0.48 3.23 21.78
CA VAL A 92 -0.54 1.85 22.32
C VAL A 92 0.78 1.12 22.17
N LEU A 93 1.53 1.35 21.07
CA LEU A 93 2.88 0.82 20.89
C LEU A 93 3.84 1.39 21.95
N LYS A 94 3.78 2.71 22.17
CA LYS A 94 4.58 3.38 23.20
C LYS A 94 4.26 2.85 24.58
N ASP A 95 2.98 2.70 24.96
CA ASP A 95 2.60 2.14 26.26
C ASP A 95 3.16 0.73 26.43
N TRP A 96 3.04 -0.15 25.42
CA TRP A 96 3.59 -1.50 25.49
C TRP A 96 5.12 -1.51 25.69
N PHE A 97 5.87 -0.81 24.83
CA PHE A 97 7.32 -0.87 24.82
C PHE A 97 7.97 0.01 25.91
N SER A 98 7.25 0.99 26.47
CA SER A 98 7.76 1.85 27.57
C SER A 98 7.57 1.21 28.94
N ARG A 99 6.81 0.12 29.05
CA ARG A 99 6.61 -0.59 30.31
C ARG A 99 7.90 -1.27 30.73
N SER A 100 8.75 -0.50 31.41
CA SER A 100 9.82 -1.02 32.24
C SER A 100 9.17 -1.80 33.37
N SER A 101 9.32 -3.12 33.33
CA SER A 101 9.00 -4.11 34.37
C SER A 101 8.43 -3.52 35.67
N PHE A 102 7.15 -3.86 35.95
CA PHE A 102 6.39 -3.69 37.20
C PHE A 102 5.31 -2.58 37.24
N CYS A 103 4.07 -2.91 36.85
CA CYS A 103 2.86 -2.19 37.26
C CYS A 103 2.33 -2.76 38.57
N ALA A 104 2.52 -2.04 39.67
CA ALA A 104 2.00 -2.41 40.99
C ALA A 104 0.46 -2.39 41.09
N LEU A 105 -0.23 -1.78 40.11
CA LEU A 105 -1.69 -1.63 40.06
C LEU A 105 -2.38 -2.70 39.21
N CYS A 106 -1.62 -3.56 38.54
CA CYS A 106 -2.15 -4.57 37.63
C CYS A 106 -2.35 -5.89 38.41
N ALA A 107 -3.61 -6.28 38.65
CA ALA A 107 -3.98 -7.44 39.49
C ALA A 107 -3.41 -8.80 39.04
N TYR A 108 -2.79 -8.86 37.86
CA TYR A 108 -2.20 -10.05 37.25
C TYR A 108 -0.67 -10.00 37.10
N GLY A 109 -0.01 -8.95 37.63
CA GLY A 109 1.44 -8.75 37.53
C GLY A 109 1.88 -8.33 36.13
N CYS A 110 2.70 -7.26 36.01
CA CYS A 110 3.40 -7.00 34.76
C CYS A 110 4.54 -8.00 34.64
N SER A 111 4.33 -9.02 33.83
CA SER A 111 5.34 -10.01 33.52
C SER A 111 6.44 -9.40 32.63
N GLU A 112 7.52 -10.14 32.50
CA GLU A 112 8.55 -10.05 31.45
C GLU A 112 7.97 -10.05 30.02
N ALA A 113 6.65 -10.02 29.85
CA ALA A 113 5.90 -10.03 28.61
C ALA A 113 6.33 -9.01 27.55
N ALA A 114 6.66 -7.78 27.95
CA ALA A 114 7.16 -6.81 26.98
C ALA A 114 8.57 -7.17 26.53
N GLN A 115 9.37 -7.84 27.36
CA GLN A 115 10.76 -8.17 27.08
C GLN A 115 10.86 -9.40 26.19
N VAL A 116 11.70 -9.33 25.17
CA VAL A 116 12.21 -10.52 24.48
C VAL A 116 13.54 -10.85 25.16
N ASP A 117 13.73 -12.11 25.56
CA ASP A 117 14.95 -12.59 26.22
C ASP A 117 15.40 -11.78 27.46
N GLY A 118 14.44 -11.21 28.22
CA GLY A 118 14.71 -10.40 29.42
C GLY A 118 15.31 -9.01 29.17
N ARG A 119 15.41 -8.58 27.90
CA ARG A 119 15.94 -7.26 27.53
C ARG A 119 14.83 -6.23 27.44
N LYS A 120 15.11 -4.99 27.88
CA LYS A 120 14.17 -3.87 27.79
C LYS A 120 14.18 -3.27 26.38
N TRP A 121 13.20 -2.41 26.12
CA TRP A 121 13.11 -1.65 24.89
C TRP A 121 13.39 -0.18 25.14
N THR A 122 14.08 0.45 24.19
CA THR A 122 14.23 1.90 24.08
C THR A 122 13.36 2.37 22.92
N ILE A 123 12.54 3.39 23.17
CA ILE A 123 11.71 4.02 22.15
C ILE A 123 12.30 5.38 21.82
N THR A 124 12.47 5.69 20.55
CA THR A 124 12.96 6.99 20.11
C THR A 124 12.28 7.38 18.81
N GLU A 125 11.82 8.62 18.74
CA GLU A 125 11.28 9.19 17.51
C GLU A 125 12.42 9.80 16.68
N GLY A 126 12.36 9.60 15.38
CA GLY A 126 13.33 10.14 14.44
C GLY A 126 12.78 10.22 13.04
N THR A 127 13.68 10.19 12.08
CA THR A 127 13.39 10.45 10.67
C THR A 127 14.10 9.43 9.79
N VAL A 128 13.65 9.27 8.55
CA VAL A 128 14.31 8.42 7.56
C VAL A 128 14.76 9.30 6.40
N SER A 129 16.01 9.11 5.94
CA SER A 129 16.56 9.83 4.80
C SER A 129 15.87 9.42 3.49
N LYS A 130 16.11 10.18 2.41
CA LYS A 130 15.61 9.81 1.07
C LYS A 130 16.14 8.46 0.59
N ASP A 131 17.30 8.05 1.08
CA ASP A 131 17.93 6.76 0.76
C ASP A 131 17.44 5.62 1.65
N GLY A 132 16.54 5.89 2.62
CA GLY A 132 15.98 4.88 3.51
C GLY A 132 16.79 4.60 4.77
N VAL A 133 17.67 5.52 5.19
CA VAL A 133 18.49 5.35 6.40
C VAL A 133 17.81 6.01 7.59
N CYS A 134 17.58 5.23 8.65
CA CYS A 134 17.01 5.71 9.92
C CYS A 134 18.02 6.58 10.68
N SER A 135 17.62 7.79 11.10
CA SER A 135 18.50 8.74 11.80
C SER A 135 18.79 8.36 13.27
N VAL A 136 17.99 7.49 13.86
CA VAL A 136 18.17 7.00 15.25
C VAL A 136 19.11 5.81 15.28
N THR A 137 18.84 4.82 14.43
CA THR A 137 19.46 3.50 14.49
C THR A 137 20.58 3.31 13.49
N GLY A 138 20.60 4.10 12.41
CA GLY A 138 21.47 3.88 11.25
C GLY A 138 21.00 2.74 10.36
N ASP A 139 19.88 2.09 10.66
CA ASP A 139 19.36 0.96 9.89
C ASP A 139 18.94 1.39 8.48
N GLN A 140 19.28 0.57 7.49
CA GLN A 140 18.78 0.68 6.12
C GLN A 140 17.42 0.00 6.04
N LEU A 141 16.37 0.80 5.91
CA LEU A 141 15.02 0.31 5.71
C LEU A 141 14.89 -0.41 4.37
N GLN A 142 14.00 -1.39 4.36
CA GLN A 142 13.78 -2.31 3.24
C GLN A 142 12.67 -1.82 2.32
N SER A 143 12.80 -2.18 1.05
CA SER A 143 11.71 -2.12 0.08
C SER A 143 10.89 -3.40 0.22
N LEU A 144 9.70 -3.31 0.80
CA LEU A 144 8.89 -4.49 1.11
C LEU A 144 8.06 -4.89 -0.10
N GLU A 145 8.38 -6.00 -0.73
CA GLU A 145 7.58 -6.54 -1.83
C GLU A 145 6.35 -7.29 -1.30
N LEU A 146 5.32 -7.42 -2.14
CA LEU A 146 4.19 -8.29 -1.82
C LEU A 146 4.65 -9.74 -1.75
N ALA A 147 4.11 -10.49 -0.79
CA ALA A 147 4.31 -11.94 -0.78
C ALA A 147 3.77 -12.55 -2.09
N PRO A 148 4.45 -13.55 -2.70
CA PRO A 148 4.05 -14.10 -4.00
C PRO A 148 2.59 -14.59 -4.06
N ALA A 149 2.06 -15.10 -2.96
CA ALA A 149 0.66 -15.52 -2.87
C ALA A 149 -0.31 -14.32 -2.92
N VAL A 150 0.06 -13.20 -2.31
CA VAL A 150 -0.74 -11.95 -2.29
C VAL A 150 -0.68 -11.27 -3.66
N GLU A 151 0.49 -11.21 -4.28
CA GLU A 151 0.66 -10.69 -5.65
C GLU A 151 -0.17 -11.50 -6.65
N LYS A 152 -0.14 -12.83 -6.54
CA LYS A 152 -0.98 -13.71 -7.37
C LYS A 152 -2.47 -13.45 -7.12
N ALA A 153 -2.90 -13.32 -5.87
CA ALA A 153 -4.29 -13.03 -5.54
C ALA A 153 -4.74 -11.67 -6.09
N LEU A 154 -3.88 -10.66 -6.03
CA LEU A 154 -4.10 -9.35 -6.65
C LEU A 154 -4.25 -9.49 -8.17
N LEU A 155 -3.35 -10.23 -8.83
CA LEU A 155 -3.45 -10.50 -10.27
C LEU A 155 -4.74 -11.23 -10.63
N ASP A 156 -5.11 -12.28 -9.90
CA ASP A 156 -6.35 -13.03 -10.11
C ASP A 156 -7.58 -12.12 -9.97
N LYS A 157 -7.58 -11.20 -8.99
CA LYS A 157 -8.65 -10.21 -8.79
C LYS A 157 -8.72 -9.22 -9.95
N VAL A 158 -7.57 -8.65 -10.36
CA VAL A 158 -7.49 -7.78 -11.54
C VAL A 158 -7.98 -8.52 -12.77
N GLU A 159 -7.54 -9.75 -13.01
CA GLU A 159 -8.01 -10.57 -14.13
C GLU A 159 -9.52 -10.78 -14.12
N GLN A 160 -10.14 -11.04 -12.97
CA GLN A 160 -11.59 -11.22 -12.90
C GLN A 160 -12.35 -9.95 -13.28
N LEU A 161 -11.85 -8.78 -12.88
CA LEU A 161 -12.44 -7.48 -13.24
C LEU A 161 -12.24 -7.18 -14.72
N VAL A 162 -11.15 -7.65 -15.28
CA VAL A 162 -10.71 -7.31 -16.63
C VAL A 162 -11.22 -8.32 -17.67
N ARG A 163 -11.46 -9.58 -17.30
CA ARG A 163 -11.94 -10.67 -18.18
C ARG A 163 -13.18 -10.36 -19.02
N PRO A 164 -14.23 -9.68 -18.50
CA PRO A 164 -15.39 -9.31 -19.31
C PRO A 164 -15.10 -8.21 -20.33
N ARG A 165 -13.95 -7.53 -20.19
CA ARG A 165 -13.61 -6.27 -20.86
C ARG A 165 -12.45 -6.44 -21.86
N LEU A 166 -11.50 -7.33 -21.56
CA LEU A 166 -10.39 -7.65 -22.46
C LEU A 166 -10.64 -8.96 -23.22
N ASP A 167 -10.51 -8.89 -24.54
CA ASP A 167 -10.46 -10.09 -25.38
C ASP A 167 -9.26 -10.99 -24.97
N PHE A 168 -9.41 -12.31 -25.13
CA PHE A 168 -8.38 -13.31 -24.91
C PHE A 168 -7.07 -12.98 -25.64
N THR A 169 -7.17 -12.42 -26.85
CA THR A 169 -6.04 -11.96 -27.65
C THR A 169 -5.19 -10.91 -26.92
N VAL A 170 -5.82 -9.95 -26.23
CA VAL A 170 -5.15 -8.90 -25.45
C VAL A 170 -4.36 -9.47 -24.27
N ARG A 171 -4.97 -10.43 -23.58
CA ARG A 171 -4.35 -11.10 -22.43
C ARG A 171 -3.14 -11.93 -22.85
N CYS A 172 -3.22 -12.60 -23.99
CA CYS A 172 -2.09 -13.30 -24.58
C CYS A 172 -1.01 -12.33 -25.08
N SER A 173 -1.34 -11.26 -25.82
CA SER A 173 -0.32 -10.35 -26.37
C SER A 173 0.46 -9.60 -25.29
N LEU A 174 -0.22 -9.08 -24.25
CA LEU A 174 0.44 -8.44 -23.11
C LEU A 174 1.26 -9.42 -22.26
N GLY A 175 0.93 -10.71 -22.31
CA GLY A 175 1.75 -11.78 -21.73
C GLY A 175 2.92 -12.13 -22.64
N THR A 176 2.68 -12.79 -23.77
CA THR A 176 3.71 -13.46 -24.55
C THR A 176 4.66 -12.55 -25.34
N GLU A 177 4.28 -11.32 -25.70
CA GLU A 177 5.20 -10.39 -26.41
C GLU A 177 6.13 -9.65 -25.43
N TRP A 178 5.77 -9.59 -24.14
CA TRP A 178 6.49 -8.88 -23.10
C TRP A 178 7.01 -9.79 -21.96
N ASP A 179 6.59 -11.06 -21.95
CA ASP A 179 7.08 -12.14 -21.09
C ASP A 179 8.58 -12.35 -21.37
N GLY A 180 9.38 -12.34 -20.30
CA GLY A 180 10.83 -12.48 -20.39
C GLY A 180 11.62 -11.18 -20.46
N THR A 181 10.96 -10.00 -20.35
CA THR A 181 11.66 -8.71 -20.28
C THR A 181 12.09 -8.28 -18.87
N GLY A 182 11.51 -8.85 -17.82
CA GLY A 182 12.04 -9.04 -16.45
C GLY A 182 12.54 -7.84 -15.63
N LEU A 183 13.01 -6.76 -16.23
CA LEU A 183 13.52 -5.57 -15.58
C LEU A 183 13.33 -4.38 -16.52
N ASN A 184 12.74 -3.31 -16.01
CA ASN A 184 12.66 -1.99 -16.63
C ASN A 184 11.49 -1.75 -17.60
N SER A 185 10.29 -2.29 -17.35
CA SER A 185 9.10 -1.90 -18.11
C SER A 185 8.41 -0.70 -17.44
N VAL A 186 8.12 0.34 -18.22
CA VAL A 186 7.30 1.47 -17.80
C VAL A 186 5.97 1.39 -18.53
N CYS A 187 4.88 1.17 -17.78
CA CYS A 187 3.53 1.32 -18.32
C CYS A 187 3.10 2.77 -18.14
N SER A 188 2.90 3.47 -19.25
CA SER A 188 2.65 4.91 -19.23
C SER A 188 1.20 5.18 -19.62
N ASP A 189 0.41 5.65 -18.65
CA ASP A 189 -0.85 6.35 -18.91
C ASP A 189 -0.59 7.85 -18.79
N VAL A 190 0.25 8.37 -19.70
CA VAL A 190 0.53 9.80 -19.77
C VAL A 190 -0.59 10.44 -20.57
N ALA A 191 -1.75 10.51 -19.94
CA ALA A 191 -2.86 11.31 -20.39
C ALA A 191 -3.18 12.33 -19.29
N PHE A 192 -2.92 13.61 -19.61
CA PHE A 192 -3.39 14.82 -18.94
C PHE A 192 -2.60 15.33 -17.73
N GLY A 193 -1.77 16.36 -17.99
CA GLY A 193 -1.09 17.12 -16.94
C GLY A 193 -0.33 18.37 -17.40
N GLY A 194 -0.82 19.09 -18.43
CA GLY A 194 -0.45 20.49 -18.65
C GLY A 194 -1.46 21.42 -17.99
N SER A 195 -1.07 22.67 -17.71
CA SER A 195 -1.91 23.71 -17.07
C SER A 195 -3.25 24.01 -17.77
N SER A 196 -3.47 23.42 -18.96
CA SER A 196 -4.66 23.55 -19.80
C SER A 196 -5.56 22.30 -19.85
N GLY A 197 -5.20 21.20 -19.17
CA GLY A 197 -6.03 19.97 -19.15
C GLY A 197 -6.19 19.28 -20.51
N GLY A 198 -5.25 19.48 -21.45
CA GLY A 198 -5.26 18.87 -22.78
C GLY A 198 -4.35 17.63 -22.90
N PHE A 199 -4.66 16.74 -23.85
CA PHE A 199 -3.84 15.59 -24.23
C PHE A 199 -2.64 16.07 -25.06
N SER A 200 -1.41 15.65 -24.74
CA SER A 200 -0.19 16.11 -25.42
C SER A 200 0.71 14.95 -25.86
N TYR A 201 0.85 14.77 -27.17
CA TYR A 201 1.77 13.80 -27.76
C TYR A 201 3.24 14.13 -27.48
N GLU A 202 3.58 15.41 -27.37
CA GLU A 202 4.95 15.86 -27.07
C GLU A 202 5.38 15.51 -25.64
N GLN A 203 4.44 15.61 -24.68
CA GLN A 203 4.70 15.20 -23.29
C GLN A 203 4.92 13.69 -23.20
N ILE A 204 4.08 12.89 -23.89
CA ILE A 204 4.25 11.44 -23.99
C ILE A 204 5.62 11.09 -24.59
N ALA A 205 5.99 11.73 -25.71
CA ALA A 205 7.30 11.51 -26.33
C ALA A 205 8.46 11.84 -25.39
N SER A 206 8.39 12.97 -24.68
CA SER A 206 9.43 13.38 -23.72
C SER A 206 9.57 12.37 -22.58
N MET A 207 8.45 11.79 -22.11
CA MET A 207 8.48 10.74 -21.08
C MET A 207 9.09 9.43 -21.59
N VAL A 208 8.76 9.03 -22.82
CA VAL A 208 9.37 7.85 -23.47
C VAL A 208 10.87 8.04 -23.58
N GLU A 209 11.32 9.18 -24.12
CA GLU A 209 12.74 9.50 -24.25
C GLU A 209 13.46 9.52 -22.90
N HIS A 210 12.82 10.06 -21.85
CA HIS A 210 13.37 10.11 -20.49
C HIS A 210 13.72 8.71 -19.95
N TYR A 211 12.84 7.73 -20.15
CA TYR A 211 13.05 6.35 -19.67
C TYR A 211 13.92 5.51 -20.61
N GLU A 212 13.82 5.72 -21.91
CA GLU A 212 14.71 5.07 -22.88
C GLU A 212 16.16 5.49 -22.71
N ALA A 213 16.42 6.76 -22.36
CA ALA A 213 17.75 7.25 -22.00
C ALA A 213 18.33 6.54 -20.77
N GLN A 214 17.48 5.98 -19.89
CA GLN A 214 17.87 5.17 -18.74
C GLN A 214 17.91 3.67 -19.07
N SER A 215 17.87 3.29 -20.34
CA SER A 215 17.80 1.89 -20.79
C SER A 215 16.59 1.13 -20.25
N LYS A 216 15.49 1.83 -19.97
CA LYS A 216 14.19 1.21 -19.64
C LYS A 216 13.37 1.00 -20.92
N LYS A 217 12.65 -0.12 -20.98
CA LYS A 217 11.66 -0.40 -22.03
C LYS A 217 10.34 0.27 -21.66
N VAL A 218 9.70 0.92 -22.62
CA VAL A 218 8.45 1.65 -22.38
C VAL A 218 7.32 0.97 -23.14
N LEU A 219 6.23 0.67 -22.44
CA LEU A 219 4.96 0.24 -22.99
C LEU A 219 3.95 1.39 -22.82
N LEU A 220 3.63 2.05 -23.92
CA LEU A 220 2.58 3.06 -23.97
C LEU A 220 1.22 2.39 -24.10
N LEU A 221 0.29 2.72 -23.19
CA LEU A 221 -1.08 2.27 -23.27
C LEU A 221 -1.96 3.48 -23.55
N LEU A 222 -2.55 3.51 -24.74
CA LEU A 222 -3.36 4.63 -25.21
C LEU A 222 -4.69 4.13 -25.76
N HIS A 223 -5.78 4.81 -25.41
CA HIS A 223 -7.08 4.54 -26.00
C HIS A 223 -7.04 4.69 -27.53
N GLN A 224 -7.71 3.80 -28.28
CA GLN A 224 -7.70 3.77 -29.74
C GLN A 224 -7.98 5.14 -30.40
N ARG A 225 -8.95 5.91 -29.89
CA ARG A 225 -9.24 7.31 -30.29
C ARG A 225 -8.05 8.29 -30.24
N ARG A 226 -6.99 7.99 -29.49
CA ARG A 226 -5.76 8.80 -29.41
C ARG A 226 -4.68 8.31 -30.37
N THR A 227 -4.98 7.26 -31.13
CA THR A 227 -4.00 6.59 -31.97
C THR A 227 -4.48 6.47 -33.39
N GLU A 228 -5.78 6.41 -33.71
CA GLU A 228 -6.26 6.34 -35.10
C GLU A 228 -5.85 7.57 -35.94
N ASP A 229 -5.31 7.36 -37.14
CA ASP A 229 -4.73 8.42 -37.97
C ASP A 229 -5.71 9.58 -38.24
N GLU A 230 -7.00 9.27 -38.34
CA GLU A 230 -8.08 10.25 -38.54
C GLU A 230 -8.31 11.14 -37.31
N GLN A 231 -8.04 10.61 -36.11
CA GLN A 231 -8.22 11.29 -34.81
C GLN A 231 -6.92 11.97 -34.33
N VAL A 232 -5.76 11.51 -34.82
CA VAL A 232 -4.45 12.09 -34.50
C VAL A 232 -4.21 13.35 -35.35
N PRO A 233 -3.87 14.50 -34.72
CA PRO A 233 -3.49 15.72 -35.44
C PRO A 233 -2.36 15.45 -36.47
N PRO A 234 -2.42 16.04 -37.68
CA PRO A 234 -1.47 15.74 -38.75
C PRO A 234 0.01 15.85 -38.35
N GLU A 235 0.35 16.81 -37.51
CA GLU A 235 1.70 17.06 -36.99
C GLU A 235 2.26 15.91 -36.13
N HIS A 236 1.40 15.08 -35.54
CA HIS A 236 1.79 13.99 -34.64
C HIS A 236 1.61 12.58 -35.27
N ARG A 237 1.04 12.47 -36.47
CA ARG A 237 0.80 11.17 -37.13
C ARG A 237 2.08 10.37 -37.37
N SER A 238 3.16 11.04 -37.76
CA SER A 238 4.47 10.39 -37.98
C SER A 238 5.04 9.82 -36.68
N LEU A 239 4.88 10.54 -35.56
CA LEU A 239 5.30 10.11 -34.23
C LEU A 239 4.53 8.86 -33.76
N VAL A 240 3.20 8.88 -33.90
CA VAL A 240 2.37 7.71 -33.55
C VAL A 240 2.69 6.51 -34.44
N ALA A 241 2.89 6.71 -35.74
CA ALA A 241 3.31 5.65 -36.65
C ALA A 241 4.69 5.06 -36.28
N GLN A 242 5.60 5.91 -35.80
CA GLN A 242 6.89 5.47 -35.28
C GLN A 242 6.73 4.59 -34.03
N TRP A 243 5.87 4.97 -33.08
CA TRP A 243 5.59 4.15 -31.90
C TRP A 243 5.01 2.77 -32.26
N ARG A 244 4.08 2.72 -33.22
CA ARG A 244 3.53 1.44 -33.74
C ARG A 244 4.63 0.57 -34.34
N THR A 245 5.47 1.14 -35.19
CA THR A 245 6.53 0.41 -35.90
C THR A 245 7.59 -0.14 -34.94
N ARG A 246 7.87 0.60 -33.85
CA ARG A 246 8.81 0.18 -32.81
C ARG A 246 8.22 -0.84 -31.83
N GLY A 247 6.91 -1.07 -31.85
CA GLY A 247 6.23 -1.94 -30.89
C GLY A 247 6.24 -1.40 -29.45
N VAL A 248 6.35 -0.09 -29.26
CA VAL A 248 6.36 0.55 -27.92
C VAL A 248 4.98 0.99 -27.45
N MET A 249 3.92 0.69 -28.21
CA MET A 249 2.56 1.09 -27.88
C MET A 249 1.55 -0.04 -28.06
N TYR A 250 0.52 -0.02 -27.24
CA TYR A 250 -0.62 -0.89 -27.30
C TYR A 250 -1.91 -0.07 -27.23
N ASN A 251 -2.86 -0.40 -28.12
CA ASN A 251 -4.12 0.34 -28.25
C ASN A 251 -5.21 -0.29 -27.38
N CYS A 252 -5.70 0.46 -26.39
CA CYS A 252 -6.86 0.05 -25.60
C CYS A 252 -8.11 0.10 -26.48
N GLN A 253 -8.92 -0.97 -26.45
CA GLN A 253 -10.11 -1.09 -27.29
C GLN A 253 -11.16 -0.03 -26.93
N THR A 254 -11.86 0.48 -27.94
CA THR A 254 -12.93 1.46 -27.75
C THR A 254 -14.06 0.92 -26.86
N GLY A 255 -14.45 1.72 -25.87
CA GLY A 255 -15.53 1.36 -24.93
C GLY A 255 -15.05 0.70 -23.65
N ASN A 256 -13.76 0.38 -23.55
CA ASN A 256 -13.12 -0.05 -22.31
C ASN A 256 -12.38 1.11 -21.64
N ASN A 257 -12.33 1.07 -20.31
CA ASN A 257 -11.47 1.96 -19.54
C ASN A 257 -10.01 1.49 -19.67
N ASP A 258 -9.12 2.41 -20.05
CA ASP A 258 -7.67 2.25 -20.16
C ASP A 258 -6.99 1.90 -18.84
N ASP A 259 -7.57 2.30 -17.70
CA ASP A 259 -7.11 1.96 -16.34
C ASP A 259 -6.82 0.46 -16.16
N TRP A 260 -7.71 -0.35 -16.72
CA TRP A 260 -7.61 -1.81 -16.60
C TRP A 260 -6.45 -2.40 -17.39
N TYR A 261 -6.06 -1.77 -18.49
CA TYR A 261 -5.00 -2.29 -19.34
C TYR A 261 -3.65 -2.08 -18.67
N TRP A 262 -3.39 -0.88 -18.16
CA TRP A 262 -2.11 -0.59 -17.53
C TRP A 262 -2.00 -1.27 -16.17
N LEU A 263 -3.09 -1.36 -15.41
CA LEU A 263 -3.07 -2.10 -14.15
C LEU A 263 -2.79 -3.59 -14.38
N TYR A 264 -3.50 -4.20 -15.33
CA TYR A 264 -3.27 -5.60 -15.67
C TYR A 264 -1.85 -5.84 -16.18
N ALA A 265 -1.38 -5.01 -17.11
CA ALA A 265 -0.03 -5.14 -17.65
C ALA A 265 1.03 -5.03 -16.54
N ALA A 266 0.91 -4.02 -15.68
CA ALA A 266 1.91 -3.77 -14.65
C ALA A 266 1.92 -4.85 -13.56
N VAL A 267 0.75 -5.29 -13.07
CA VAL A 267 0.67 -6.37 -12.07
C VAL A 267 1.12 -7.70 -12.67
N LYS A 268 0.79 -7.99 -13.94
CA LYS A 268 1.19 -9.23 -14.62
C LYS A 268 2.68 -9.29 -14.92
N LEU A 269 3.28 -8.19 -15.37
CA LEU A 269 4.71 -8.11 -15.61
C LEU A 269 5.49 -8.28 -14.30
N GLY A 270 4.89 -7.86 -13.18
CA GLY A 270 5.43 -8.02 -11.84
C GLY A 270 6.80 -7.37 -11.67
N GLY A 271 7.52 -7.79 -10.63
CA GLY A 271 8.87 -7.29 -10.34
C GLY A 271 8.89 -5.77 -10.13
N ARG A 272 9.98 -5.09 -10.52
CA ARG A 272 10.09 -3.61 -10.37
C ARG A 272 9.53 -2.85 -11.56
N THR A 273 8.42 -3.33 -12.14
CA THR A 273 7.73 -2.64 -13.24
C THR A 273 7.18 -1.32 -12.74
N LEU A 274 7.46 -0.22 -13.42
CA LEU A 274 6.97 1.10 -13.02
C LEU A 274 5.70 1.43 -13.80
N VAL A 275 4.77 2.12 -13.14
CA VAL A 275 3.58 2.70 -13.74
C VAL A 275 3.68 4.20 -13.62
N VAL A 276 3.79 4.88 -14.75
CA VAL A 276 3.83 6.35 -14.78
C VAL A 276 2.42 6.84 -14.98
N SER A 277 1.80 7.27 -13.89
CA SER A 277 0.44 7.82 -13.86
C SER A 277 0.26 8.72 -12.64
N ASN A 278 -0.40 9.85 -12.85
CA ASN A 278 -0.87 10.73 -11.78
C ASN A 278 -2.30 10.39 -11.32
N ASP A 279 -2.96 9.41 -11.95
CA ASP A 279 -4.27 8.95 -11.50
C ASP A 279 -4.12 8.12 -10.21
N GLU A 280 -4.91 8.47 -9.20
CA GLU A 280 -4.96 7.74 -7.94
C GLU A 280 -5.90 6.54 -7.99
N MET A 281 -6.60 6.35 -9.12
CA MET A 281 -7.64 5.35 -9.34
C MET A 281 -8.84 5.49 -8.40
N ARG A 282 -9.06 6.70 -7.86
CA ARG A 282 -10.10 6.99 -6.84
C ARG A 282 -11.52 6.93 -7.40
N ASP A 283 -11.68 7.28 -8.67
CA ASP A 283 -13.00 7.63 -9.20
C ASP A 283 -13.61 6.54 -10.10
N HIS A 284 -12.88 5.44 -10.33
CA HIS A 284 -13.26 4.48 -11.36
C HIS A 284 -13.84 3.17 -10.81
N HIS A 285 -13.35 2.57 -9.71
CA HIS A 285 -13.86 1.26 -9.25
C HIS A 285 -13.81 1.03 -7.73
N PHE A 286 -14.93 1.25 -7.03
CA PHE A 286 -15.13 1.00 -5.58
C PHE A 286 -14.60 -0.36 -5.04
N GLN A 287 -14.50 -1.39 -5.90
CA GLN A 287 -14.04 -2.74 -5.49
C GLN A 287 -12.51 -2.86 -5.29
N MET A 288 -11.74 -1.91 -5.83
CA MET A 288 -10.28 -1.88 -5.73
C MET A 288 -9.77 -0.75 -4.82
N ILE A 289 -10.60 0.27 -4.54
CA ILE A 289 -10.23 1.44 -3.72
C ILE A 289 -9.74 1.02 -2.32
N HIS A 290 -10.35 -0.01 -1.74
CA HIS A 290 -10.02 -0.49 -0.40
C HIS A 290 -9.15 -1.75 -0.41
N ASP A 291 -8.55 -2.11 -1.55
CA ASP A 291 -7.69 -3.29 -1.62
C ASP A 291 -6.28 -2.97 -1.11
N ARG A 292 -5.94 -3.52 0.06
CA ARG A 292 -4.64 -3.31 0.73
C ARG A 292 -3.46 -3.79 -0.11
N ALA A 293 -3.63 -4.88 -0.87
CA ALA A 293 -2.57 -5.39 -1.74
C ALA A 293 -2.33 -4.42 -2.90
N LEU A 294 -3.39 -3.86 -3.49
CA LEU A 294 -3.25 -2.83 -4.51
C LEU A 294 -2.57 -1.57 -3.95
N ALA A 295 -2.95 -1.09 -2.76
CA ALA A 295 -2.32 0.09 -2.16
C ALA A 295 -0.80 -0.09 -1.94
N ARG A 296 -0.39 -1.28 -1.48
CA ARG A 296 1.04 -1.65 -1.34
C ARG A 296 1.74 -1.80 -2.66
N TRP A 297 1.05 -2.38 -3.63
CA TRP A 297 1.59 -2.49 -4.97
C TRP A 297 1.82 -1.10 -5.57
N LYS A 298 0.86 -0.17 -5.44
CA LYS A 298 1.01 1.23 -5.87
C LYS A 298 2.21 1.92 -5.22
N GLU A 299 2.41 1.78 -3.90
CA GLU A 299 3.59 2.33 -3.18
C GLU A 299 4.90 1.96 -3.87
N ARG A 300 4.98 0.76 -4.45
CA ARG A 300 6.20 0.20 -5.03
C ARG A 300 6.37 0.44 -6.52
N HIS A 301 5.29 0.71 -7.23
CA HIS A 301 5.25 0.70 -8.71
C HIS A 301 4.82 2.03 -9.31
N GLN A 302 4.00 2.83 -8.62
CA GLN A 302 3.47 4.07 -9.17
C GLN A 302 4.50 5.20 -9.13
N VAL A 303 4.68 5.85 -10.28
CA VAL A 303 5.53 7.02 -10.48
C VAL A 303 4.64 8.21 -10.80
N HIS A 304 4.71 9.22 -9.94
CA HIS A 304 4.10 10.52 -10.22
C HIS A 304 5.04 11.37 -11.08
N TYR A 305 4.50 12.32 -11.82
CA TYR A 305 5.29 13.12 -12.73
C TYR A 305 4.75 14.53 -12.95
N GLN A 306 5.65 15.43 -13.33
CA GLN A 306 5.34 16.78 -13.82
C GLN A 306 6.13 17.04 -15.11
N VAL A 307 5.46 17.57 -16.13
CA VAL A 307 6.12 17.90 -17.42
C VAL A 307 6.00 19.39 -17.69
N HIS A 308 7.16 20.05 -17.76
CA HIS A 308 7.29 21.48 -18.06
C HIS A 308 7.95 21.68 -19.43
N GLY A 309 7.15 21.79 -20.49
CA GLY A 309 7.66 21.79 -21.86
C GLY A 309 8.31 20.45 -22.20
N ARG A 310 9.63 20.43 -22.41
CA ARG A 310 10.42 19.19 -22.60
C ARG A 310 11.07 18.64 -21.33
N ARG A 311 11.01 19.37 -20.21
CA ARG A 311 11.58 18.92 -18.95
C ARG A 311 10.60 17.98 -18.27
N VAL A 312 11.04 16.75 -18.07
CA VAL A 312 10.31 15.70 -17.34
C VAL A 312 10.88 15.61 -15.94
N GLU A 313 10.00 15.74 -14.94
CA GLU A 313 10.31 15.48 -13.54
C GLU A 313 9.45 14.31 -13.08
N VAL A 314 10.09 13.30 -12.48
CA VAL A 314 9.43 12.09 -11.99
C VAL A 314 9.71 11.93 -10.51
N GLU A 315 8.70 11.47 -9.79
CA GLU A 315 8.76 11.05 -8.41
C GLU A 315 8.62 9.52 -8.41
N GLU A 316 9.75 8.83 -8.57
CA GLU A 316 9.79 7.36 -8.51
C GLU A 316 9.60 6.86 -7.07
N PRO A 317 9.03 5.66 -6.88
CA PRO A 317 8.93 5.01 -5.58
C PRO A 317 10.25 5.03 -4.79
N PRO A 318 10.22 5.38 -3.49
CA PRO A 318 11.41 5.39 -2.66
C PRO A 318 12.08 4.01 -2.60
N PRO A 319 13.40 3.95 -2.30
CA PRO A 319 14.13 2.68 -2.17
C PRO A 319 13.74 1.86 -0.93
N PHE A 320 12.83 2.38 -0.11
CA PHE A 320 12.30 1.74 1.09
C PHE A 320 10.77 1.89 1.11
N SER A 321 10.07 1.02 1.85
CA SER A 321 8.63 1.15 2.08
C SER A 321 8.35 2.01 3.31
N ALA A 322 7.41 2.94 3.19
CA ALA A 322 6.94 3.75 4.32
C ALA A 322 5.87 2.97 5.09
N ARG A 323 6.27 1.79 5.59
CA ARG A 323 5.45 0.82 6.33
C ARG A 323 6.11 0.35 7.61
N PRO A 324 5.33 -0.08 8.63
CA PRO A 324 5.86 -0.83 9.76
C PRO A 324 6.75 -1.97 9.29
N GLN A 325 7.97 -2.01 9.80
CA GLN A 325 8.94 -3.03 9.42
C GLN A 325 9.91 -3.30 10.54
N ARG A 326 10.60 -4.44 10.43
CA ARG A 326 11.60 -4.88 11.39
C ARG A 326 12.94 -5.06 10.69
N VAL A 327 13.98 -4.38 11.17
CA VAL A 327 15.36 -4.56 10.71
C VAL A 327 16.17 -5.14 11.86
N GLY A 328 16.52 -6.42 11.74
CA GLY A 328 17.15 -7.16 12.84
C GLY A 328 16.26 -7.24 14.08
N GLU A 329 16.76 -6.72 15.20
CA GLU A 329 16.01 -6.65 16.47
C GLU A 329 15.24 -5.33 16.66
N THR A 330 15.35 -4.39 15.71
CA THR A 330 14.70 -3.08 15.80
C THR A 330 13.39 -3.06 15.02
N TRP A 331 12.35 -2.47 15.61
CA TRP A 331 11.13 -2.10 14.89
C TRP A 331 11.14 -0.64 14.47
N HIS A 332 10.63 -0.36 13.28
CA HIS A 332 10.46 0.99 12.74
C HIS A 332 9.01 1.16 12.28
N PHE A 333 8.30 2.11 12.89
CA PHE A 333 6.92 2.43 12.54
C PHE A 333 6.85 3.86 11.97
N PRO A 334 6.42 4.06 10.71
CA PRO A 334 6.17 5.40 10.20
C PRO A 334 4.96 6.03 10.89
N SER A 335 4.91 7.35 10.93
CA SER A 335 3.71 8.09 11.34
C SER A 335 2.87 8.41 10.12
N ARG A 336 1.55 8.23 10.21
CA ARG A 336 0.62 8.94 9.34
C ARG A 336 0.65 10.41 9.75
N ASP A 337 1.05 11.31 8.85
CA ASP A 337 1.04 12.76 9.12
C ASP A 337 -0.38 13.18 9.54
N GLY A 338 -0.50 13.88 10.68
CA GLY A 338 -1.77 14.27 11.31
C GLY A 338 -2.55 15.36 10.57
N GLY A 339 -2.75 15.22 9.27
CA GLY A 339 -3.79 15.97 8.57
C GLY A 339 -5.14 15.40 8.99
N ASP A 340 -5.85 16.14 9.84
CA ASP A 340 -7.19 15.81 10.33
C ASP A 340 -8.14 15.51 9.15
N GLY A 341 -8.26 14.23 8.82
CA GLY A 341 -9.11 13.69 7.78
C GLY A 341 -9.46 12.27 8.19
N GLU A 342 -10.75 12.00 8.24
CA GLU A 342 -11.37 10.73 8.66
C GLU A 342 -10.77 9.51 7.92
N GLU A 343 -10.95 8.35 8.56
CA GLU A 343 -10.60 6.99 8.09
C GLU A 343 -10.69 6.80 6.57
N ASP A 344 -9.61 7.11 5.86
CA ASP A 344 -9.35 6.58 4.53
C ASP A 344 -7.96 5.93 4.57
N ASP A 345 -7.92 4.62 4.37
CA ASP A 345 -6.71 3.79 4.14
C ASP A 345 -6.00 4.16 2.81
N ALA A 346 -6.11 5.42 2.36
CA ALA A 346 -5.45 5.91 1.17
C ALA A 346 -4.00 6.32 1.49
N PRO A 347 -3.03 5.98 0.61
CA PRO A 347 -1.67 6.50 0.74
C PRO A 347 -1.70 8.04 0.72
N PRO A 348 -0.79 8.72 1.45
CA PRO A 348 -0.81 10.17 1.57
C PRO A 348 -0.67 10.82 0.19
N ALA A 349 -1.60 11.73 -0.12
CA ALA A 349 -1.58 12.52 -1.34
C ALA A 349 -0.26 13.29 -1.47
N GLY A 350 0.35 13.23 -2.66
CA GLY A 350 1.54 13.98 -3.03
C GLY A 350 1.40 15.46 -2.68
N LYS A 351 2.08 15.88 -1.61
CA LYS A 351 2.34 17.29 -1.30
C LYS A 351 3.74 17.61 -1.79
N SER A 352 3.83 18.44 -2.82
CA SER A 352 5.09 19.00 -3.28
C SER A 352 5.62 20.06 -2.31
N SER A 353 6.95 20.06 -2.17
CA SER A 353 7.82 21.13 -1.67
C SER A 353 7.81 21.44 -0.16
N GLY A 354 8.79 20.85 0.51
CA GLY A 354 9.19 21.16 1.89
C GLY A 354 9.49 19.86 2.60
N ALA A 355 10.75 19.64 3.00
CA ALA A 355 11.19 18.44 3.69
C ALA A 355 10.51 18.29 5.06
N ASN A 356 9.25 17.86 5.09
CA ASN A 356 8.71 17.17 6.24
C ASN A 356 9.18 15.73 6.09
N SER A 357 10.36 15.46 6.65
CA SER A 357 10.74 14.08 6.94
C SER A 357 9.65 13.52 7.85
N SER A 358 8.82 12.61 7.33
CA SER A 358 7.80 11.92 8.13
C SER A 358 8.47 11.35 9.38
N LEU A 359 7.77 11.43 10.51
CA LEU A 359 8.29 10.96 11.78
C LEU A 359 8.23 9.43 11.82
N TRP A 360 9.24 8.81 12.43
CA TRP A 360 9.32 7.36 12.62
C TRP A 360 9.54 7.03 14.09
N LEU A 361 8.75 6.09 14.61
CA LEU A 361 8.95 5.51 15.92
C LEU A 361 9.91 4.32 15.79
N CYS A 362 11.08 4.43 16.43
CA CYS A 362 12.09 3.37 16.48
C CYS A 362 12.02 2.70 17.84
N VAL A 363 11.91 1.36 17.84
CA VAL A 363 11.86 0.56 19.06
C VAL A 363 13.01 -0.43 19.02
N GLN A 364 14.03 -0.17 19.83
CA GLN A 364 15.28 -0.95 19.88
C GLN A 364 15.34 -1.77 21.16
N GLN A 365 15.77 -3.02 21.05
CA GLN A 365 16.06 -3.84 22.21
C GLN A 365 17.39 -3.38 22.82
N GLU A 366 17.45 -3.17 24.13
CA GLU A 366 18.69 -2.84 24.82
C GLU A 366 19.71 -3.97 24.64
N ALA A 367 20.98 -3.64 24.42
CA ALA A 367 22.04 -4.63 24.35
C ALA A 367 22.06 -5.47 25.64
N GLY A 368 22.18 -6.80 25.51
CA GLY A 368 22.31 -7.69 26.65
C GLY A 368 23.54 -7.34 27.51
N PRO A 369 23.56 -7.70 28.81
CA PRO A 369 24.72 -7.48 29.65
C PRO A 369 25.94 -8.19 29.03
N HIS A 370 26.96 -7.41 28.69
CA HIS A 370 28.25 -7.90 28.17
C HIS A 370 29.08 -8.59 29.24
#